data_AF-A0AAP0BZ71-F1
#
_entry.id   AF-A0AAP0BZ71-F1
#
_cell.length_a   1.000
_cell.length_b   1.000
_cell.length_c   1.000
_cell.angle_alpha   90.00
_cell.angle_beta   90.00
_cell.angle_gamma   90.00
#
_symmetry.space_group_name_H-M   'P 1'
#
loop_
_entity.id
_entity.type
_entity.pdbx_description
1 polymer ?
#
loop_
_entity_poly.entity_id
_entity_poly.type
_entity_poly.pdbx_seq_one_letter_code
_entity_poly.pdbx_strand_id
1 'polypeptide(L)'
;MDLPVNGVVLLLHLIAFLLSAPAALPSPSSSAAVAGQINSNSVLVALLDSHYTEIAELVEKALLLQTLEEAVGGNNLTVFAPRNDALERDIDPDFKRFLLEPRNLKSLQTLILHHFVPSRISSHSFPSAVHRTLAGDEIRLSHSQSGHHRIDLAAIVNPDFILRPDGVIHGIDSLLVPRSVQEDFNRRRSLTDISISAVLPSGAPEVDPRTHRLKKSAPQSPAGSPPALPIFDALAPGPSLAPAPAPGPGSGKHWFDGHRQIKDFIQTLVLYGGYNEFADILVNLTSLATEMGRLVSEGYVLTVLAPNDEAMLKLTADQLSDPGAPEQIIYYHLIPEYQTEESMYNAVRRFGKVGYDTLRLPLKIVAREADGSVKFGQGEGSAYLFDPDIYTDGRISVQGIDTVLFPPEESPDLTIAAAAAKKKTAAAGNATVSKPRRGRLMELGCHVLRAFVDSSRFNACQLEQQRAQVLNNESIAG
;
A
#
# COMPACT_ATOMS: atom_id res chain seq x y z
N MET A 1 -61.34 -58.10 -71.57
CA MET A 1 -62.48 -57.77 -70.71
C MET A 1 -61.91 -57.23 -69.41
N ASP A 2 -61.87 -55.90 -69.34
CA ASP A 2 -62.19 -55.03 -68.19
C ASP A 2 -61.33 -54.95 -66.91
N LEU A 3 -61.07 -53.67 -66.57
CA LEU A 3 -60.43 -52.98 -65.43
C LEU A 3 -61.00 -53.33 -64.01
N PRO A 4 -60.64 -52.63 -62.90
CA PRO A 4 -59.32 -52.33 -62.28
C PRO A 4 -59.34 -52.43 -60.72
N VAL A 5 -58.20 -52.31 -60.02
CA VAL A 5 -58.15 -51.75 -58.64
C VAL A 5 -56.86 -50.94 -58.43
N ASN A 6 -57.02 -49.63 -58.16
CA ASN A 6 -56.04 -48.68 -57.62
C ASN A 6 -55.69 -49.04 -56.16
N GLY A 7 -54.54 -48.70 -55.56
CA GLY A 7 -53.46 -47.82 -55.95
C GLY A 7 -52.46 -47.61 -54.78
N VAL A 8 -51.58 -46.62 -54.97
CA VAL A 8 -50.57 -46.07 -54.03
C VAL A 8 -49.26 -46.87 -53.98
N VAL A 9 -48.30 -46.71 -54.89
CA VAL A 9 -47.42 -45.55 -55.24
C VAL A 9 -46.36 -45.22 -54.18
N LEU A 10 -45.10 -45.49 -54.56
CA LEU A 10 -43.82 -44.88 -54.16
C LEU A 10 -43.52 -44.78 -52.65
N LEU A 11 -42.45 -45.36 -52.12
CA LEU A 11 -41.08 -44.93 -52.43
C LEU A 11 -40.10 -46.03 -51.96
N LEU A 12 -39.60 -46.82 -52.90
CA LEU A 12 -38.72 -47.97 -52.64
C LEU A 12 -37.48 -47.79 -53.52
N HIS A 13 -36.56 -46.92 -53.15
CA HIS A 13 -35.27 -46.77 -53.83
C HIS A 13 -34.12 -46.68 -52.83
N LEU A 14 -33.08 -47.47 -53.12
CA LEU A 14 -31.75 -47.52 -52.51
C LEU A 14 -31.55 -48.40 -51.25
N ILE A 15 -31.78 -49.70 -51.42
CA ILE A 15 -30.98 -50.75 -50.77
C ILE A 15 -30.14 -51.39 -51.86
N ALA A 16 -28.84 -51.08 -51.89
CA ALA A 16 -27.73 -51.96 -52.31
C ALA A 16 -26.48 -51.13 -52.61
N PHE A 17 -25.55 -51.02 -51.65
CA PHE A 17 -24.14 -51.19 -51.98
C PHE A 17 -23.34 -51.71 -50.77
N LEU A 18 -22.54 -52.71 -51.07
CA LEU A 18 -21.76 -53.60 -50.20
C LEU A 18 -20.57 -52.86 -49.52
N LEU A 19 -20.34 -53.08 -48.23
CA LEU A 19 -19.39 -54.06 -47.63
C LEU A 19 -17.89 -53.65 -47.69
N SER A 20 -17.34 -53.13 -46.58
CA SER A 20 -16.07 -53.56 -45.94
C SER A 20 -15.45 -52.47 -45.02
N ALA A 21 -15.30 -52.80 -43.72
CA ALA A 21 -14.16 -52.49 -42.83
C ALA A 21 -14.55 -52.70 -41.34
N PRO A 22 -13.67 -53.25 -40.49
CA PRO A 22 -14.00 -53.58 -39.11
C PRO A 22 -13.98 -52.34 -38.21
N ALA A 23 -14.95 -52.27 -37.29
CA ALA A 23 -15.00 -51.26 -36.23
C ALA A 23 -13.89 -51.53 -35.19
N ALA A 24 -12.91 -50.63 -35.13
CA ALA A 24 -12.06 -50.48 -33.94
C ALA A 24 -12.72 -49.43 -33.03
N LEU A 25 -13.03 -49.86 -31.80
CA LEU A 25 -13.52 -48.99 -30.72
C LEU A 25 -12.48 -47.91 -30.39
N PRO A 26 -12.83 -46.61 -30.37
CA PRO A 26 -11.99 -45.63 -29.73
C PRO A 26 -12.16 -45.76 -28.21
N SER A 27 -11.13 -46.25 -27.53
CA SER A 27 -10.97 -46.09 -26.09
C SER A 27 -10.99 -44.59 -25.75
N PRO A 28 -11.79 -44.15 -24.76
CA PRO A 28 -11.70 -42.78 -24.28
C PRO A 28 -10.38 -42.65 -23.53
N SER A 29 -9.37 -42.06 -24.19
CA SER A 29 -8.22 -41.51 -23.49
C SER A 29 -8.72 -40.30 -22.70
N SER A 30 -9.08 -40.56 -21.45
CA SER A 30 -9.28 -39.56 -20.42
C SER A 30 -7.96 -38.81 -20.19
N SER A 31 -7.67 -37.81 -21.00
CA SER A 31 -6.70 -36.78 -20.63
C SER A 31 -7.38 -35.89 -19.60
N ALA A 32 -7.41 -36.39 -18.36
CA ALA A 32 -7.66 -35.58 -17.19
C ALA A 32 -6.61 -34.47 -17.17
N ALA A 33 -7.07 -33.23 -17.03
CA ALA A 33 -6.24 -32.10 -16.68
C ALA A 33 -5.47 -32.46 -15.40
N VAL A 34 -4.15 -32.58 -15.52
CA VAL A 34 -3.27 -32.80 -14.37
C VAL A 34 -3.01 -31.44 -13.75
N ALA A 35 -3.70 -31.20 -12.63
CA ALA A 35 -3.31 -30.19 -11.67
C ALA A 35 -1.89 -30.52 -11.14
N GLY A 36 -0.99 -29.54 -11.18
CA GLY A 36 0.15 -29.36 -10.27
C GLY A 36 0.96 -30.61 -9.89
N GLN A 37 1.37 -31.44 -10.85
CA GLN A 37 2.32 -32.51 -10.56
C GLN A 37 3.74 -31.92 -10.60
N ILE A 38 4.30 -31.66 -9.41
CA ILE A 38 5.71 -31.26 -9.23
C ILE A 38 6.58 -32.38 -9.78
N ASN A 39 6.99 -32.24 -11.04
CA ASN A 39 7.92 -33.16 -11.67
C ASN A 39 9.30 -32.86 -11.10
N SER A 40 9.88 -33.79 -10.34
CA SER A 40 11.27 -33.67 -9.83
C SER A 40 12.33 -33.48 -10.93
N ASN A 41 11.93 -33.68 -12.19
CA ASN A 41 12.75 -33.44 -13.37
C ASN A 41 12.57 -32.03 -13.96
N SER A 42 11.89 -31.12 -13.27
CA SER A 42 11.66 -29.77 -13.78
C SER A 42 12.89 -28.87 -13.65
N VAL A 43 13.10 -28.02 -14.65
CA VAL A 43 14.12 -26.96 -14.66
C VAL A 43 13.91 -25.94 -13.55
N LEU A 44 12.66 -25.63 -13.18
CA LEU A 44 12.35 -24.67 -12.12
C LEU A 44 12.73 -25.23 -10.75
N VAL A 45 12.35 -26.48 -10.46
CA VAL A 45 12.78 -27.20 -9.25
C VAL A 45 14.30 -27.28 -9.21
N ALA A 46 14.94 -27.58 -10.35
CA ALA A 46 16.39 -27.64 -10.43
C ALA A 46 17.06 -26.27 -10.20
N LEU A 47 16.42 -25.15 -10.55
CA LEU A 47 16.92 -23.80 -10.25
C LEU A 47 16.83 -23.53 -8.74
N LEU A 48 15.70 -23.83 -8.11
CA LEU A 48 15.46 -23.62 -6.67
C LEU A 48 16.43 -24.44 -5.81
N ASP A 49 16.76 -25.67 -6.23
CA ASP A 49 17.70 -26.56 -5.52
C ASP A 49 19.18 -26.31 -5.89
N SER A 50 19.46 -25.40 -6.83
CA SER A 50 20.83 -25.20 -7.35
C SER A 50 21.70 -24.27 -6.50
N HIS A 51 22.93 -24.06 -6.96
CA HIS A 51 23.84 -23.07 -6.38
C HIS A 51 23.46 -21.60 -6.67
N TYR A 52 22.41 -21.35 -7.47
CA TYR A 52 21.90 -20.01 -7.77
C TYR A 52 20.82 -19.59 -6.75
N THR A 53 21.17 -19.61 -5.47
CA THR A 53 20.25 -19.36 -4.36
C THR A 53 19.68 -17.94 -4.38
N GLU A 54 20.47 -16.94 -4.76
CA GLU A 54 20.02 -15.54 -4.74
C GLU A 54 18.88 -15.28 -5.73
N ILE A 55 18.96 -15.80 -6.97
CA ILE A 55 17.86 -15.63 -7.93
C ILE A 55 16.65 -16.49 -7.54
N ALA A 56 16.85 -17.66 -6.94
CA ALA A 56 15.76 -18.48 -6.40
C ALA A 56 14.97 -17.72 -5.33
N GLU A 57 15.64 -17.07 -4.37
CA GLU A 57 15.00 -16.22 -3.38
C GLU A 57 14.24 -15.05 -4.00
N LEU A 58 14.78 -14.42 -5.06
CA LEU A 58 14.08 -13.33 -5.75
C LEU A 58 12.85 -13.83 -6.51
N VAL A 59 12.86 -15.05 -7.05
CA VAL A 59 11.69 -15.66 -7.71
C VAL A 59 10.55 -15.87 -6.70
N GLU A 60 10.88 -16.34 -5.48
CA GLU A 60 9.91 -16.47 -4.39
C GLU A 60 9.35 -15.11 -3.98
N LYS A 61 10.22 -14.12 -3.73
CA LYS A 61 9.81 -12.75 -3.37
C LYS A 61 9.02 -12.04 -4.46
N ALA A 62 9.22 -12.40 -5.73
CA ALA A 62 8.49 -11.84 -6.86
C ALA A 62 7.09 -12.47 -7.04
N LEU A 63 6.73 -13.50 -6.26
CA LEU A 63 5.47 -14.24 -6.40
C LEU A 63 5.28 -14.83 -7.80
N LEU A 64 6.37 -15.26 -8.46
CA LEU A 64 6.35 -15.71 -9.86
C LEU A 64 6.28 -17.23 -10.03
N LEU A 65 6.30 -18.01 -8.95
CA LEU A 65 6.37 -19.47 -9.02
C LEU A 65 5.26 -20.05 -9.91
N GLN A 66 4.01 -19.66 -9.67
CA GLN A 66 2.87 -20.13 -10.45
C GLN A 66 2.99 -19.76 -11.94
N THR A 67 3.35 -18.51 -12.25
CA THR A 67 3.54 -18.04 -13.63
C THR A 67 4.65 -18.80 -14.36
N LEU A 68 5.75 -19.11 -13.67
CA LEU A 68 6.86 -19.87 -14.24
C LEU A 68 6.51 -21.35 -14.44
N GLU A 69 5.76 -21.95 -13.52
CA GLU A 69 5.25 -23.32 -13.67
C GLU A 69 4.34 -23.46 -14.90
N GLU A 70 3.42 -22.51 -15.10
CA GLU A 70 2.56 -22.47 -16.28
C GLU A 70 3.39 -22.31 -17.58
N ALA A 71 4.42 -21.46 -17.55
CA ALA A 71 5.31 -21.27 -18.69
C ALA A 71 6.10 -22.54 -19.06
N VAL A 72 6.58 -23.28 -18.05
CA VAL A 72 7.29 -24.57 -18.22
C VAL A 72 6.34 -25.66 -18.73
N GLY A 73 5.08 -25.66 -18.30
CA GLY A 73 4.08 -26.62 -18.76
C GLY A 73 3.75 -26.50 -20.25
N GLY A 74 3.86 -25.29 -20.82
CA GLY A 74 3.56 -25.02 -22.23
C GLY A 74 4.76 -25.03 -23.17
N ASN A 75 5.96 -24.70 -22.70
CA ASN A 75 7.14 -24.49 -23.53
C ASN A 75 8.42 -25.00 -22.87
N ASN A 76 9.44 -25.31 -23.70
CA ASN A 76 10.79 -25.50 -23.17
C ASN A 76 11.40 -24.15 -22.77
N LEU A 77 12.01 -24.09 -21.59
CA LEU A 77 12.51 -22.85 -20.99
C LEU A 77 14.05 -22.77 -21.05
N THR A 78 14.60 -21.60 -21.31
CA THR A 78 16.01 -21.30 -21.06
C THR A 78 16.12 -20.24 -19.98
N VAL A 79 16.90 -20.52 -18.95
CA VAL A 79 17.13 -19.62 -17.81
C VAL A 79 18.57 -19.11 -17.85
N PHE A 80 18.74 -17.80 -17.80
CA PHE A 80 20.04 -17.17 -17.61
C PHE A 80 20.20 -16.79 -16.14
N ALA A 81 20.85 -17.65 -15.35
CA ALA A 81 20.98 -17.48 -13.92
C ALA A 81 22.27 -16.69 -13.58
N PRO A 82 22.17 -15.48 -13.01
CA PRO A 82 23.33 -14.74 -12.56
C PRO A 82 23.94 -15.40 -11.33
N ARG A 83 25.28 -15.36 -11.23
CA ARG A 83 26.00 -15.83 -10.04
C ARG A 83 25.58 -15.05 -8.79
N ASN A 84 25.56 -15.70 -7.63
CA ASN A 84 25.24 -15.05 -6.35
C ASN A 84 26.12 -13.82 -6.08
N ASP A 85 27.43 -13.92 -6.38
CA ASP A 85 28.37 -12.79 -6.25
C ASP A 85 27.91 -11.54 -7.02
N ALA A 86 27.31 -11.73 -8.20
CA ALA A 86 26.82 -10.63 -9.02
C ALA A 86 25.61 -9.93 -8.39
N LEU A 87 24.75 -10.66 -7.68
CA LEU A 87 23.57 -10.10 -6.98
C LEU A 87 23.91 -9.45 -5.63
N GLU A 88 25.03 -9.87 -5.03
CA GLU A 88 25.48 -9.33 -3.76
C GLU A 88 26.43 -8.12 -3.91
N ARG A 89 27.36 -8.17 -4.86
CA ARG A 89 28.50 -7.23 -4.93
C ARG A 89 28.44 -6.27 -6.09
N ASP A 90 27.91 -6.72 -7.23
CA ASP A 90 28.00 -5.94 -8.48
C ASP A 90 26.79 -5.01 -8.69
N ILE A 91 25.74 -5.18 -7.86
CA ILE A 91 24.54 -4.34 -7.89
C ILE A 91 24.66 -3.17 -6.91
N ASP A 92 24.21 -1.99 -7.34
CA ASP A 92 24.08 -0.81 -6.47
C ASP A 92 23.15 -1.12 -5.27
N PRO A 93 23.59 -0.89 -4.02
CA PRO A 93 22.78 -1.17 -2.83
C PRO A 93 21.45 -0.41 -2.83
N ASP A 94 21.39 0.80 -3.42
CA ASP A 94 20.14 1.55 -3.56
C ASP A 94 19.20 0.87 -4.56
N PHE A 95 19.74 0.31 -5.65
CA PHE A 95 18.96 -0.45 -6.62
C PHE A 95 18.42 -1.75 -6.02
N LYS A 96 19.25 -2.47 -5.25
CA LYS A 96 18.82 -3.68 -4.54
C LYS A 96 17.69 -3.39 -3.56
N ARG A 97 17.80 -2.29 -2.78
CA ARG A 97 16.72 -1.85 -1.87
C ARG A 97 15.45 -1.51 -2.64
N PHE A 98 15.57 -0.74 -3.71
CA PHE A 98 14.44 -0.38 -4.58
C PHE A 98 13.68 -1.62 -5.08
N LEU A 99 14.39 -2.66 -5.53
CA LEU A 99 13.75 -3.89 -6.03
C LEU A 99 13.04 -4.69 -4.94
N LEU A 100 13.55 -4.67 -3.71
CA LEU A 100 13.00 -5.42 -2.58
C LEU A 100 11.86 -4.71 -1.87
N GLU A 101 11.60 -3.44 -2.19
CA GLU A 101 10.44 -2.72 -1.68
C GLU A 101 9.13 -3.34 -2.22
N PRO A 102 8.15 -3.67 -1.37
CA PRO A 102 6.88 -4.28 -1.77
C PRO A 102 6.15 -3.50 -2.86
N ARG A 103 6.25 -2.18 -2.81
CA ARG A 103 5.71 -1.25 -3.81
C ARG A 103 6.27 -1.46 -5.23
N ASN A 104 7.50 -1.95 -5.37
CA ASN A 104 8.17 -2.11 -6.67
C ASN A 104 8.19 -3.57 -7.14
N LEU A 105 7.30 -4.41 -6.58
CA LEU A 105 7.14 -5.81 -6.94
C LEU A 105 7.04 -6.03 -8.45
N LYS A 106 6.30 -5.17 -9.17
CA LYS A 106 6.19 -5.26 -10.64
C LYS A 106 7.55 -5.11 -11.34
N SER A 107 8.40 -4.21 -10.88
CA SER A 107 9.74 -4.01 -11.43
C SER A 107 10.63 -5.23 -11.13
N LEU A 108 10.50 -5.82 -9.94
CA LEU A 108 11.17 -7.09 -9.60
C LEU A 108 10.69 -8.23 -10.50
N GLN A 109 9.38 -8.40 -10.69
CA GLN A 109 8.81 -9.42 -11.58
C GLN A 109 9.33 -9.28 -13.01
N THR A 110 9.33 -8.05 -13.55
CA THR A 110 9.82 -7.76 -14.90
C THR A 110 11.29 -8.13 -15.04
N LEU A 111 12.10 -7.78 -14.04
CA LEU A 111 13.52 -8.11 -14.01
C LEU A 111 13.77 -9.61 -13.97
N ILE A 112 13.03 -10.35 -13.13
CA ILE A 112 13.17 -11.80 -13.04
C ILE A 112 12.74 -12.47 -14.34
N LEU A 113 11.57 -12.14 -14.87
CA LEU A 113 11.07 -12.67 -16.15
C LEU A 113 11.98 -12.37 -17.34
N HIS A 114 12.80 -11.32 -17.27
CA HIS A 114 13.80 -10.99 -18.30
C HIS A 114 14.95 -12.01 -18.37
N HIS A 115 15.17 -12.79 -17.32
CA HIS A 115 16.16 -13.87 -17.30
C HIS A 115 15.62 -15.18 -17.88
N PHE A 116 14.33 -15.23 -18.22
CA PHE A 116 13.66 -16.41 -18.74
C PHE A 116 13.29 -16.23 -20.21
N VAL A 117 13.66 -17.19 -21.03
CA VAL A 117 13.30 -17.24 -22.46
C VAL A 117 12.43 -18.47 -22.71
N PRO A 118 11.22 -18.32 -23.30
CA PRO A 118 10.30 -19.41 -23.64
C PRO A 118 10.75 -20.16 -24.90
N SER A 119 12.02 -20.52 -24.98
CA SER A 119 12.57 -21.38 -26.02
C SER A 119 13.79 -22.12 -25.48
N ARG A 120 14.04 -23.34 -25.96
CA ARG A 120 15.25 -24.09 -25.60
C ARG A 120 16.44 -23.61 -26.43
N ILE A 121 17.48 -23.14 -25.77
CA ILE A 121 18.74 -22.73 -26.39
C ILE A 121 19.83 -23.55 -25.72
N SER A 122 20.51 -24.40 -26.47
CA SER A 122 21.68 -25.14 -25.96
C SER A 122 22.95 -24.42 -26.34
N SER A 123 23.99 -24.57 -25.52
CA SER A 123 25.29 -23.96 -25.78
C SER A 123 25.92 -24.37 -27.10
N HIS A 124 25.67 -25.61 -27.56
CA HIS A 124 26.18 -26.12 -28.82
C HIS A 124 25.61 -25.39 -30.04
N SER A 125 24.45 -24.76 -29.90
CA SER A 125 23.72 -24.12 -30.98
C SER A 125 23.38 -22.68 -30.66
N PHE A 126 24.23 -21.94 -29.92
CA PHE A 126 23.97 -20.53 -29.62
C PHE A 126 23.85 -19.72 -30.91
N PRO A 127 22.63 -19.30 -31.30
CA PRO A 127 22.48 -18.50 -32.50
C PRO A 127 22.89 -17.07 -32.16
N SER A 128 23.53 -16.37 -33.10
CA SER A 128 23.63 -14.92 -33.02
C SER A 128 22.28 -14.32 -33.42
N ALA A 129 21.33 -14.33 -32.49
CA ALA A 129 19.94 -13.96 -32.73
C ALA A 129 19.37 -13.16 -31.56
N VAL A 130 18.23 -12.53 -31.83
CA VAL A 130 17.42 -11.82 -30.84
C VAL A 130 16.32 -12.76 -30.37
N HIS A 131 16.14 -12.86 -29.06
CA HIS A 131 15.13 -13.71 -28.41
C HIS A 131 14.21 -12.84 -27.57
N ARG A 132 12.93 -13.20 -27.51
CA ARG A 132 11.96 -12.56 -26.61
C ARG A 132 11.98 -13.27 -25.27
N THR A 133 12.04 -12.49 -24.20
CA THR A 133 11.96 -12.96 -22.81
C THR A 133 10.50 -13.11 -22.37
N LEU A 134 10.27 -13.77 -21.22
CA LEU A 134 8.94 -13.82 -20.60
C LEU A 134 8.46 -12.43 -20.14
N ALA A 135 9.36 -11.48 -19.91
CA ALA A 135 9.01 -10.09 -19.64
C ALA A 135 8.43 -9.36 -20.87
N GLY A 136 8.55 -9.95 -22.07
CA GLY A 136 8.16 -9.35 -23.35
C GLY A 136 9.28 -8.55 -24.03
N ASP A 137 10.37 -8.26 -23.31
CA ASP A 137 11.54 -7.56 -23.82
C ASP A 137 12.45 -8.48 -24.64
N GLU A 138 13.21 -7.89 -25.56
CA GLU A 138 14.14 -8.59 -26.44
C GLU A 138 15.56 -8.60 -25.86
N ILE A 139 16.19 -9.77 -25.87
CA ILE A 139 17.60 -9.98 -25.49
C ILE A 139 18.39 -10.47 -26.69
N ARG A 140 19.63 -10.00 -26.81
CA ARG A 140 20.51 -10.37 -27.93
C ARG A 140 21.59 -11.34 -27.48
N LEU A 141 21.58 -12.54 -28.06
CA LEU A 141 22.69 -13.47 -27.96
C LEU A 141 23.72 -13.16 -29.04
N SER A 142 24.98 -13.08 -28.65
CA SER A 142 26.09 -12.77 -29.55
C SER A 142 27.35 -13.52 -29.17
N HIS A 143 28.25 -13.65 -30.14
CA HIS A 143 29.56 -14.24 -29.94
C HIS A 143 30.60 -13.13 -29.76
N SER A 144 31.37 -13.17 -28.67
CA SER A 144 32.47 -12.25 -28.43
C SER A 144 33.63 -12.53 -29.40
N GLN A 145 34.42 -11.50 -29.71
CA GLN A 145 35.67 -11.64 -30.46
C GLN A 145 36.69 -12.55 -29.73
N SER A 146 36.54 -12.71 -28.41
CA SER A 146 37.36 -13.58 -27.55
C SER A 146 36.92 -15.04 -27.51
N GLY A 147 35.88 -15.45 -28.25
CA GLY A 147 35.39 -16.84 -28.25
C GLY A 147 34.35 -17.17 -27.18
N HIS A 148 33.98 -16.21 -26.33
CA HIS A 148 32.96 -16.39 -25.29
C HIS A 148 31.58 -15.92 -25.77
N HIS A 149 30.52 -16.64 -25.40
CA HIS A 149 29.15 -16.23 -25.67
C HIS A 149 28.71 -15.12 -24.70
N ARG A 150 27.96 -14.15 -25.22
CA ARG A 150 27.40 -13.03 -24.46
C ARG A 150 25.91 -12.92 -24.68
N ILE A 151 25.22 -12.50 -23.62
CA ILE A 151 23.82 -12.12 -23.64
C ILE A 151 23.74 -10.64 -23.28
N ASP A 152 23.37 -9.84 -24.27
CA ASP A 152 23.49 -8.38 -24.23
C ASP A 152 24.88 -7.93 -23.73
N LEU A 153 24.94 -7.39 -22.51
CA LEU A 153 26.18 -6.93 -21.88
C LEU A 153 26.82 -7.97 -20.97
N ALA A 154 26.12 -9.03 -20.57
CA ALA A 154 26.64 -10.07 -19.67
C ALA A 154 27.34 -11.20 -20.45
N ALA A 155 28.40 -11.76 -19.88
CA ALA A 155 29.07 -12.96 -20.40
C ALA A 155 28.45 -14.23 -19.81
N ILE A 156 28.33 -15.26 -20.65
CA ILE A 156 27.90 -16.59 -20.22
C ILE A 156 29.14 -17.33 -19.70
N VAL A 157 29.20 -17.55 -18.38
CA VAL A 157 30.34 -18.17 -17.68
C VAL A 157 30.20 -19.69 -17.67
N ASN A 158 29.00 -20.19 -17.33
CA ASN A 158 28.71 -21.62 -17.18
C ASN A 158 27.60 -22.02 -18.16
N PRO A 159 27.92 -22.25 -19.45
CA PRO A 159 26.94 -22.72 -20.42
C PRO A 159 26.46 -24.14 -20.09
N ASP A 160 25.16 -24.43 -20.33
CA ASP A 160 24.53 -25.75 -20.11
C ASP A 160 24.76 -26.34 -18.71
N PHE A 161 24.80 -25.48 -17.67
CA PHE A 161 25.12 -25.88 -16.30
C PHE A 161 24.13 -26.92 -15.75
N ILE A 162 22.83 -26.71 -16.00
CA ILE A 162 21.78 -27.68 -15.69
C ILE A 162 20.98 -27.95 -16.96
N LEU A 163 20.84 -29.24 -17.28
CA LEU A 163 20.06 -29.72 -18.41
C LEU A 163 18.91 -30.57 -17.90
N ARG A 164 17.69 -30.17 -18.26
CA ARG A 164 16.45 -30.88 -17.96
C ARG A 164 15.66 -31.13 -19.25
N PRO A 165 14.69 -32.06 -19.25
CA PRO A 165 13.85 -32.29 -20.41
C PRO A 165 13.03 -31.04 -20.79
N ASP A 166 12.57 -30.29 -19.79
CA ASP A 166 11.74 -29.09 -19.91
C ASP A 166 12.53 -27.78 -20.04
N GLY A 167 13.85 -27.79 -19.83
CA GLY A 167 14.64 -26.58 -19.98
C GLY A 167 16.14 -26.70 -19.77
N VAL A 168 16.82 -25.55 -19.87
CA VAL A 168 18.27 -25.40 -19.72
C VAL A 168 18.58 -24.18 -18.87
N ILE A 169 19.60 -24.28 -18.01
CA ILE A 169 20.11 -23.15 -17.21
C ILE A 169 21.54 -22.83 -17.63
N HIS A 170 21.78 -21.57 -17.99
CA HIS A 170 23.11 -21.02 -18.24
C HIS A 170 23.49 -20.05 -17.12
N GLY A 171 24.70 -20.20 -16.58
CA GLY A 171 25.26 -19.24 -15.63
C GLY A 171 25.83 -18.01 -16.32
N ILE A 172 25.46 -16.81 -15.86
CA ILE A 172 25.95 -15.52 -16.35
C ILE A 172 26.74 -14.77 -15.27
N ASP A 173 27.65 -13.88 -15.69
CA ASP A 173 28.50 -13.08 -14.80
C ASP A 173 27.82 -11.85 -14.20
N SER A 174 26.71 -11.38 -14.76
CA SER A 174 26.06 -10.13 -14.36
C SER A 174 24.55 -10.21 -14.52
N LEU A 175 23.82 -9.45 -13.70
CA LEU A 175 22.36 -9.37 -13.77
C LEU A 175 21.90 -8.67 -15.06
N LEU A 176 20.88 -9.23 -15.73
CA LEU A 176 20.23 -8.61 -16.87
C LEU A 176 19.18 -7.62 -16.38
N VAL A 177 19.41 -6.33 -16.60
CA VAL A 177 18.49 -5.27 -16.15
C VAL A 177 17.73 -4.71 -17.36
N PRO A 178 16.40 -4.93 -17.43
CA PRO A 178 15.56 -4.30 -18.46
C PRO A 178 15.61 -2.78 -18.40
N ARG A 179 15.45 -2.13 -19.55
CA ARG A 179 15.38 -0.64 -19.62
C ARG A 179 14.19 -0.10 -18.81
N SER A 180 13.06 -0.78 -18.85
CA SER A 180 11.85 -0.42 -18.09
C SER A 180 12.11 -0.33 -16.58
N VAL A 181 12.80 -1.33 -16.03
CA VAL A 181 13.17 -1.40 -14.60
C VAL A 181 14.22 -0.33 -14.25
N GLN A 182 15.19 -0.09 -15.12
CA GLN A 182 16.17 0.98 -14.93
C GLN A 182 15.50 2.36 -14.92
N GLU A 183 14.53 2.60 -15.80
CA GLU A 183 13.73 3.83 -15.84
C GLU A 183 12.85 4.00 -14.58
N ASP A 184 12.26 2.91 -14.07
CA ASP A 184 11.53 2.90 -12.81
C ASP A 184 12.43 3.35 -11.65
N PHE A 185 13.62 2.76 -11.52
CA PHE A 185 14.59 3.12 -10.50
C PHE A 185 15.01 4.59 -10.60
N ASN A 186 15.36 5.06 -11.81
CA ASN A 186 15.80 6.44 -12.04
C ASN A 186 14.70 7.45 -11.67
N ARG A 187 13.45 7.14 -12.03
CA ARG A 187 12.28 7.94 -11.65
C ARG A 187 12.13 8.00 -10.14
N ARG A 188 12.34 6.89 -9.43
CA ARG A 188 12.18 6.83 -7.96
C ARG A 188 13.30 7.54 -7.22
N ARG A 189 14.54 7.35 -7.62
CA ARG A 189 15.69 8.09 -7.09
C ARG A 189 15.50 9.60 -7.21
N SER A 190 15.00 10.06 -8.35
CA SER A 190 14.71 11.48 -8.54
C SER A 190 13.65 12.02 -7.56
N LEU A 191 12.64 11.23 -7.18
CA LEU A 191 11.63 11.67 -6.20
C LEU A 191 12.23 11.85 -4.80
N THR A 192 13.12 10.95 -4.39
CA THR A 192 13.79 11.00 -3.08
C THR A 192 14.85 12.11 -3.00
N ASP A 193 15.60 12.35 -4.08
CA ASP A 193 16.58 13.43 -4.13
C ASP A 193 15.91 14.82 -4.19
N ILE A 194 14.72 14.93 -4.80
CA ILE A 194 13.94 16.17 -4.88
C ILE A 194 13.34 16.57 -3.53
N SER A 195 12.91 15.62 -2.68
CA SER A 195 12.39 15.93 -1.34
C SER A 195 13.47 16.45 -0.39
N ILE A 196 14.74 16.12 -0.63
CA ILE A 196 15.87 16.51 0.23
C ILE A 196 16.54 17.82 -0.26
N SER A 197 16.56 18.11 -1.56
CA SER A 197 17.34 19.23 -2.14
C SER A 197 16.55 20.52 -2.46
N ALA A 198 15.28 20.64 -2.08
CA ALA A 198 14.45 21.80 -2.43
C ALA A 198 14.77 23.07 -1.61
N VAL A 199 15.97 23.65 -1.78
CA VAL A 199 16.18 25.08 -1.51
C VAL A 199 15.46 25.85 -2.63
N LEU A 200 14.30 26.40 -2.30
CA LEU A 200 13.54 27.28 -3.18
C LEU A 200 14.40 28.50 -3.57
N PRO A 201 14.54 28.88 -4.86
CA PRO A 201 14.93 30.25 -5.17
C PRO A 201 13.81 31.17 -4.69
N SER A 202 14.11 32.06 -3.75
CA SER A 202 13.15 33.04 -3.24
C SER A 202 12.65 33.91 -4.39
N GLY A 203 11.33 34.06 -4.53
CA GLY A 203 10.74 35.05 -5.43
C GLY A 203 11.28 36.45 -5.12
N ALA A 204 11.35 37.30 -6.16
CA ALA A 204 11.85 38.67 -6.01
C ALA A 204 11.10 39.40 -4.89
N PRO A 205 11.82 40.07 -3.97
CA PRO A 205 11.19 40.63 -2.78
C PRO A 205 10.26 41.77 -3.15
N GLU A 206 9.00 41.68 -2.71
CA GLU A 206 8.01 42.72 -2.91
C GLU A 206 8.31 43.91 -1.97
N VAL A 207 8.45 45.10 -2.54
CA VAL A 207 8.78 46.33 -1.80
C VAL A 207 7.48 47.06 -1.49
N ASP A 208 7.21 47.31 -0.20
CA ASP A 208 6.03 48.11 0.18
C ASP A 208 6.22 49.57 -0.33
N PRO A 209 5.31 50.09 -1.18
CA PRO A 209 5.48 51.39 -1.83
C PRO A 209 5.37 52.59 -0.87
N ARG A 210 4.93 52.37 0.38
CA ARG A 210 4.84 53.42 1.43
C ARG A 210 6.06 53.50 2.33
N THR A 211 6.83 52.43 2.45
CA THR A 211 7.92 52.34 3.44
C THR A 211 9.27 52.03 2.79
N HIS A 212 9.31 51.77 1.48
CA HIS A 212 10.50 51.32 0.73
C HIS A 212 11.23 50.15 1.40
N ARG A 213 10.53 49.38 2.25
CA ARG A 213 11.07 48.21 2.93
C ARG A 213 10.61 46.95 2.22
N LEU A 214 11.51 45.98 2.16
CA LEU A 214 11.22 44.63 1.70
C LEU A 214 10.15 44.05 2.63
N LYS A 215 8.99 43.71 2.07
CA LYS A 215 7.96 43.01 2.81
C LYS A 215 8.52 41.62 3.08
N LYS A 216 8.74 41.29 4.36
CA LYS A 216 9.19 39.94 4.74
C LYS A 216 8.01 39.02 4.47
N SER A 217 8.05 38.30 3.35
CA SER A 217 7.12 37.21 3.11
C SER A 217 7.21 36.26 4.29
N ALA A 218 6.05 35.80 4.78
CA ALA A 218 6.02 34.75 5.78
C ALA A 218 6.87 33.59 5.25
N PRO A 219 7.78 33.02 6.06
CA PRO A 219 8.57 31.88 5.61
C PRO A 219 7.58 30.79 5.16
N GLN A 220 7.61 30.48 3.86
CA GLN A 220 6.91 29.31 3.36
C GLN A 220 7.48 28.11 4.11
N SER A 221 6.59 27.26 4.61
CA SER A 221 7.01 26.06 5.32
C SER A 221 7.89 25.24 4.38
N PRO A 222 9.02 24.69 4.87
CA PRO A 222 9.93 23.93 4.02
C PRO A 222 9.18 22.78 3.34
N ALA A 223 9.57 22.46 2.10
CA ALA A 223 8.99 21.33 1.37
C ALA A 223 9.13 20.04 2.21
N GLY A 224 8.03 19.31 2.41
CA GLY A 224 7.99 18.14 3.30
C GLY A 224 7.61 18.44 4.76
N SER A 225 7.30 19.69 5.11
CA SER A 225 6.67 20.00 6.40
C SER A 225 5.29 19.32 6.51
N PRO A 226 4.95 18.75 7.69
CA PRO A 226 3.62 18.20 7.90
C PRO A 226 2.56 19.30 7.72
N PRO A 227 1.37 18.95 7.22
CA PRO A 227 0.30 19.92 7.01
C PRO A 227 -0.03 20.66 8.30
N ALA A 228 -0.33 21.96 8.18
CA ALA A 228 -0.52 22.85 9.33
C ALA A 228 -1.82 22.55 10.12
N LEU A 229 -2.73 21.79 9.53
CA LEU A 229 -4.01 21.40 10.11
C LEU A 229 -4.09 19.88 10.25
N PRO A 230 -4.84 19.37 11.25
CA PRO A 230 -5.11 17.94 11.35
C PRO A 230 -5.93 17.47 10.14
N ILE A 231 -5.78 16.19 9.78
CA ILE A 231 -6.47 15.62 8.61
C ILE A 231 -8.00 15.79 8.66
N PHE A 232 -8.56 15.82 9.87
CA PHE A 232 -9.98 15.96 10.12
C PHE A 232 -10.54 17.30 9.61
N ASP A 233 -9.75 18.37 9.70
CA ASP A 233 -10.13 19.69 9.21
C ASP A 233 -10.04 19.77 7.68
N ALA A 234 -9.15 18.98 7.06
CA ALA A 234 -9.04 18.87 5.59
C ALA A 234 -10.18 18.05 4.96
N LEU A 235 -10.71 17.07 5.70
CA LEU A 235 -11.87 16.25 5.32
C LEU A 235 -13.21 16.92 5.57
N ALA A 236 -13.26 17.92 6.44
CA ALA A 236 -14.49 18.67 6.69
C ALA A 236 -15.00 19.25 5.35
N PRO A 237 -16.31 19.16 5.05
CA PRO A 237 -16.89 19.84 3.90
C PRO A 237 -16.76 21.35 4.11
N GLY A 238 -15.59 21.88 3.75
CA GLY A 238 -15.33 23.31 3.70
C GLY A 238 -16.24 23.94 2.65
N PRO A 239 -16.48 25.25 2.72
CA PRO A 239 -17.22 25.93 1.68
C PRO A 239 -16.50 25.68 0.34
N SER A 240 -17.13 24.91 -0.54
CA SER A 240 -16.69 24.59 -1.90
C SER A 240 -16.57 25.81 -2.82
N LEU A 241 -16.63 27.01 -2.23
CA LEU A 241 -16.55 28.35 -2.83
C LEU A 241 -15.20 29.03 -2.61
N ALA A 242 -14.28 28.46 -1.81
CA ALA A 242 -12.89 28.88 -1.89
C ALA A 242 -12.34 28.38 -3.23
N PRO A 243 -11.86 29.25 -4.14
CA PRO A 243 -11.17 28.81 -5.34
C PRO A 243 -10.09 27.82 -4.91
N ALA A 244 -9.96 26.69 -5.59
CA ALA A 244 -8.81 25.81 -5.44
C ALA A 244 -7.55 26.69 -5.35
N PRO A 245 -6.62 26.44 -4.40
CA PRO A 245 -5.41 27.24 -4.28
C PRO A 245 -4.82 27.43 -5.68
N ALA A 246 -4.81 28.68 -6.15
CA ALA A 246 -4.48 28.98 -7.54
C ALA A 246 -3.16 28.28 -7.87
N PRO A 247 -3.08 27.51 -8.97
CA PRO A 247 -1.84 26.89 -9.39
C PRO A 247 -0.75 27.95 -9.37
N GLY A 248 0.21 27.78 -8.46
CA GLY A 248 1.31 28.73 -8.31
C GLY A 248 1.97 28.95 -9.69
N PRO A 249 2.44 30.16 -9.99
CA PRO A 249 2.99 30.48 -11.30
C PRO A 249 4.06 29.46 -11.67
N GLY A 250 3.85 28.79 -12.79
CA GLY A 250 4.54 27.57 -13.19
C GLY A 250 6.05 27.68 -13.09
N SER A 251 6.61 27.15 -12.00
CA SER A 251 7.96 26.60 -12.02
C SER A 251 7.81 25.17 -12.50
N GLY A 252 8.54 24.75 -13.54
CA GLY A 252 8.55 23.38 -14.04
C GLY A 252 9.09 22.36 -13.03
N LYS A 253 8.36 22.16 -11.92
CA LYS A 253 8.72 21.30 -10.79
C LYS A 253 7.65 20.25 -10.61
N HIS A 254 8.09 19.00 -10.49
CA HIS A 254 7.25 17.82 -10.37
C HIS A 254 6.39 17.89 -9.09
N TRP A 255 5.07 17.94 -9.30
CA TRP A 255 4.05 17.85 -8.26
C TRP A 255 4.00 16.42 -7.70
N PHE A 256 3.91 16.27 -6.37
CA PHE A 256 3.68 14.97 -5.75
C PHE A 256 2.24 14.56 -6.02
N ASP A 257 2.06 13.62 -6.95
CA ASP A 257 0.74 13.17 -7.36
C ASP A 257 0.25 12.02 -6.49
N GLY A 258 -0.54 12.36 -5.46
CA GLY A 258 -1.15 11.38 -4.56
C GLY A 258 -2.15 10.45 -5.26
N HIS A 259 -2.76 10.85 -6.38
CA HIS A 259 -3.66 9.96 -7.13
C HIS A 259 -2.88 8.85 -7.81
N ARG A 260 -1.71 9.17 -8.36
CA ARG A 260 -0.78 8.16 -8.87
C ARG A 260 -0.33 7.20 -7.78
N GLN A 261 -0.05 7.71 -6.57
CA GLN A 261 0.32 6.87 -5.43
C GLN A 261 -0.76 5.85 -5.10
N ILE A 262 -2.02 6.27 -5.07
CA ILE A 262 -3.15 5.38 -4.79
C ILE A 262 -3.34 4.34 -5.88
N LYS A 263 -3.12 4.73 -7.14
CA LYS A 263 -3.15 3.78 -8.25
C LYS A 263 -2.05 2.72 -8.11
N ASP A 264 -0.82 3.12 -7.79
CA ASP A 264 0.29 2.19 -7.52
C ASP A 264 -0.04 1.28 -6.32
N PHE A 265 -0.63 1.83 -5.26
CA PHE A 265 -1.11 1.09 -4.08
C PHE A 265 -2.16 0.02 -4.45
N ILE A 266 -3.25 0.39 -5.12
CA ILE A 266 -4.31 -0.53 -5.53
C ILE A 266 -3.74 -1.63 -6.43
N GLN A 267 -2.86 -1.26 -7.37
CA GLN A 267 -2.19 -2.24 -8.22
C GLN A 267 -1.30 -3.20 -7.43
N THR A 268 -0.64 -2.72 -6.37
CA THR A 268 0.19 -3.57 -5.50
C THR A 268 -0.66 -4.58 -4.75
N LEU A 269 -1.83 -4.18 -4.24
CA LEU A 269 -2.77 -5.11 -3.59
C LEU A 269 -3.21 -6.25 -4.52
N VAL A 270 -3.57 -5.91 -5.76
CA VAL A 270 -3.98 -6.90 -6.77
C VAL A 270 -2.82 -7.85 -7.13
N LEU A 271 -1.58 -7.33 -7.18
CA LEU A 271 -0.39 -8.14 -7.49
C LEU A 271 0.05 -9.03 -6.32
N TYR A 272 -0.11 -8.55 -5.08
CA TYR A 272 0.19 -9.32 -3.88
C TYR A 272 -0.75 -10.53 -3.77
N GLY A 273 -2.02 -10.34 -4.15
CA GLY A 273 -3.06 -11.36 -4.10
C GLY A 273 -3.70 -11.47 -2.71
N GLY A 274 -4.92 -11.99 -2.64
CA GLY A 274 -5.66 -12.15 -1.37
C GLY A 274 -6.29 -10.86 -0.81
N TYR A 275 -6.23 -9.74 -1.55
CA TYR A 275 -6.86 -8.45 -1.21
C TYR A 275 -7.62 -7.85 -2.41
N ASN A 276 -8.06 -8.69 -3.35
CA ASN A 276 -8.73 -8.26 -4.57
C ASN A 276 -10.08 -7.60 -4.29
N GLU A 277 -10.87 -8.16 -3.36
CA GLU A 277 -12.18 -7.63 -2.99
C GLU A 277 -12.04 -6.22 -2.40
N PHE A 278 -11.05 -6.04 -1.53
CA PHE A 278 -10.76 -4.72 -0.95
C PHE A 278 -10.28 -3.73 -2.02
N ALA A 279 -9.40 -4.14 -2.93
CA ALA A 279 -8.94 -3.33 -4.05
C ALA A 279 -10.11 -2.92 -4.97
N ASP A 280 -11.03 -3.84 -5.26
CA ASP A 280 -12.20 -3.59 -6.10
C ASP A 280 -13.17 -2.59 -5.46
N ILE A 281 -13.39 -2.67 -4.14
CA ILE A 281 -14.20 -1.67 -3.44
C ILE A 281 -13.53 -0.29 -3.50
N LEU A 282 -12.21 -0.20 -3.33
CA LEU A 282 -11.49 1.08 -3.45
C LEU A 282 -11.60 1.68 -4.86
N VAL A 283 -11.60 0.85 -5.90
CA VAL A 283 -11.80 1.29 -7.29
C VAL A 283 -13.24 1.72 -7.54
N ASN A 284 -14.22 0.99 -7.00
CA ASN A 284 -15.64 1.29 -7.15
C ASN A 284 -16.02 2.59 -6.43
N LEU A 285 -15.49 2.80 -5.22
CA LEU A 285 -15.64 4.02 -4.43
C LEU A 285 -14.68 5.12 -4.91
N THR A 286 -14.87 5.55 -6.16
CA THR A 286 -14.04 6.58 -6.79
C THR A 286 -13.93 7.88 -5.97
N SER A 287 -14.96 8.23 -5.19
CA SER A 287 -14.93 9.37 -4.27
C SER A 287 -13.87 9.21 -3.18
N LEU A 288 -13.78 8.03 -2.57
CA LEU A 288 -12.83 7.73 -1.51
C LEU A 288 -11.38 7.74 -2.05
N ALA A 289 -11.13 7.06 -3.18
CA ALA A 289 -9.81 7.08 -3.81
C ALA A 289 -9.36 8.50 -4.18
N THR A 290 -10.30 9.35 -4.62
CA THR A 290 -10.03 10.76 -4.92
C THR A 290 -9.75 11.56 -3.64
N GLU A 291 -10.50 11.34 -2.56
CA GLU A 291 -10.28 12.00 -1.27
C GLU A 291 -8.92 11.64 -0.67
N MET A 292 -8.58 10.34 -0.62
CA MET A 292 -7.26 9.88 -0.21
C MET A 292 -6.16 10.50 -1.09
N GLY A 293 -6.39 10.59 -2.42
CA GLY A 293 -5.40 11.11 -3.37
C GLY A 293 -5.12 12.58 -3.16
N ARG A 294 -6.17 13.34 -2.85
CA ARG A 294 -6.07 14.73 -2.43
C ARG A 294 -5.30 14.87 -1.12
N LEU A 295 -5.63 14.11 -0.07
CA LEU A 295 -4.94 14.16 1.22
C LEU A 295 -3.44 13.88 1.07
N VAL A 296 -3.10 12.83 0.33
CA VAL A 296 -1.71 12.44 0.09
C VAL A 296 -0.96 13.49 -0.75
N SER A 297 -1.64 14.16 -1.68
CA SER A 297 -1.08 15.28 -2.47
C SER A 297 -0.86 16.54 -1.62
N GLU A 298 -1.76 16.82 -0.68
CA GLU A 298 -1.65 17.92 0.29
C GLU A 298 -0.56 17.65 1.34
N GLY A 299 -0.09 16.41 1.43
CA GLY A 299 1.06 16.02 2.23
C GLY A 299 0.72 15.26 3.51
N TYR A 300 -0.54 14.84 3.67
CA TYR A 300 -0.95 13.96 4.77
C TYR A 300 -0.35 12.56 4.61
N VAL A 301 -0.28 11.86 5.74
CA VAL A 301 0.14 10.46 5.83
C VAL A 301 -1.02 9.60 6.30
N LEU A 302 -1.08 8.37 5.83
CA LEU A 302 -2.19 7.44 6.02
C LEU A 302 -1.63 6.02 6.22
N THR A 303 -2.27 5.25 7.09
CA THR A 303 -2.14 3.79 7.15
C THR A 303 -3.47 3.16 6.79
N VAL A 304 -3.45 2.17 5.91
CA VAL A 304 -4.62 1.40 5.49
C VAL A 304 -4.54 0.01 6.10
N LEU A 305 -5.54 -0.38 6.88
CA LEU A 305 -5.72 -1.76 7.33
C LEU A 305 -6.54 -2.50 6.28
N ALA A 306 -5.90 -3.27 5.41
CA ALA A 306 -6.55 -3.99 4.32
C ALA A 306 -7.05 -5.36 4.84
N PRO A 307 -8.37 -5.61 4.91
CA PRO A 307 -8.90 -6.94 5.20
C PRO A 307 -8.67 -7.90 4.02
N ASN A 308 -8.28 -9.13 4.32
CA ASN A 308 -8.11 -10.17 3.32
C ASN A 308 -9.43 -10.58 2.65
N ASP A 309 -9.34 -11.22 1.49
CA ASP A 309 -10.48 -11.67 0.70
C ASP A 309 -11.35 -12.65 1.52
N GLU A 310 -10.74 -13.51 2.34
CA GLU A 310 -11.48 -14.40 3.23
C GLU A 310 -12.32 -13.67 4.28
N ALA A 311 -11.85 -12.55 4.82
CA ALA A 311 -12.59 -11.70 5.75
C ALA A 311 -13.73 -10.99 5.04
N MET A 312 -13.46 -10.46 3.84
CA MET A 312 -14.46 -9.77 3.03
C MET A 312 -15.60 -10.72 2.62
N LEU A 313 -15.30 -11.99 2.35
CA LEU A 313 -16.31 -13.02 2.08
C LEU A 313 -17.17 -13.40 3.29
N LYS A 314 -16.69 -13.17 4.51
CA LYS A 314 -17.48 -13.41 5.75
C LYS A 314 -18.51 -12.31 6.01
N LEU A 315 -18.43 -11.18 5.30
CA LEU A 315 -19.43 -10.13 5.39
C LEU A 315 -20.75 -10.63 4.83
N THR A 316 -21.83 -10.51 5.61
CA THR A 316 -23.17 -10.84 5.10
C THR A 316 -23.57 -9.79 4.06
N ALA A 317 -24.27 -10.23 3.02
CA ALA A 317 -24.79 -9.32 1.98
C ALA A 317 -25.62 -8.18 2.59
N ASP A 318 -26.30 -8.44 3.71
CA ASP A 318 -27.08 -7.45 4.45
C ASP A 318 -26.21 -6.29 5.00
N GLN A 319 -25.00 -6.57 5.50
CA GLN A 319 -24.08 -5.54 6.03
C GLN A 319 -23.46 -4.65 4.95
N LEU A 320 -23.45 -5.11 3.69
CA LEU A 320 -22.98 -4.35 2.54
C LEU A 320 -24.12 -3.70 1.74
N SER A 321 -25.37 -4.11 1.99
CA SER A 321 -26.54 -3.66 1.24
C SER A 321 -27.00 -2.24 1.60
N ASP A 322 -26.64 -1.76 2.80
CA ASP A 322 -26.97 -0.43 3.25
C ASP A 322 -26.20 0.64 2.43
N PRO A 323 -26.90 1.66 1.89
CA PRO A 323 -26.25 2.68 1.08
C PRO A 323 -25.23 3.47 1.93
N GLY A 324 -23.95 3.39 1.54
CA GLY A 324 -22.84 4.04 2.24
C GLY A 324 -22.19 3.21 3.36
N ALA A 325 -22.70 2.01 3.68
CA ALA A 325 -22.02 1.08 4.57
C ALA A 325 -20.60 0.68 4.12
N PRO A 326 -20.33 0.34 2.83
CA PRO A 326 -18.97 -0.02 2.42
C PRO A 326 -17.97 1.14 2.60
N GLU A 327 -18.43 2.38 2.40
CA GLU A 327 -17.60 3.58 2.62
C GLU A 327 -17.28 3.73 4.11
N GLN A 328 -18.27 3.56 4.98
CA GLN A 328 -18.10 3.69 6.42
C GLN A 328 -17.18 2.60 7.00
N ILE A 329 -17.28 1.37 6.48
CA ILE A 329 -16.38 0.28 6.81
C ILE A 329 -14.95 0.67 6.44
N ILE A 330 -14.71 1.15 5.22
CA ILE A 330 -13.34 1.50 4.81
C ILE A 330 -12.79 2.69 5.61
N TYR A 331 -13.59 3.70 5.92
CA TYR A 331 -13.14 4.81 6.78
C TYR A 331 -12.64 4.34 8.15
N TYR A 332 -13.25 3.29 8.70
CA TYR A 332 -12.78 2.71 9.95
C TYR A 332 -11.42 2.00 9.80
N HIS A 333 -11.09 1.51 8.60
CA HIS A 333 -9.80 0.87 8.31
C HIS A 333 -8.68 1.86 7.97
N LEU A 334 -8.98 3.17 7.91
CA LEU A 334 -7.99 4.22 7.59
C LEU A 334 -7.53 4.94 8.87
N ILE A 335 -6.24 4.85 9.16
CA ILE A 335 -5.60 5.55 10.28
C ILE A 335 -4.83 6.76 9.72
N PRO A 336 -5.02 7.98 10.24
CA PRO A 336 -4.39 9.19 9.73
C PRO A 336 -2.99 9.44 10.29
N GLU A 337 -2.22 8.36 10.43
CA GLU A 337 -0.83 8.36 10.87
C GLU A 337 -0.07 7.37 10.00
N TYR A 338 1.24 7.57 9.84
CA TYR A 338 2.10 6.60 9.17
C TYR A 338 2.57 5.56 10.17
N GLN A 339 2.11 4.33 10.03
CA GLN A 339 2.41 3.22 10.92
C GLN A 339 2.88 2.02 10.09
N THR A 340 4.12 1.60 10.32
CA THR A 340 4.67 0.32 9.84
C THR A 340 4.43 -0.77 10.87
N GLU A 341 4.61 -2.04 10.48
CA GLU A 341 4.55 -3.16 11.41
C GLU A 341 5.45 -2.92 12.63
N GLU A 342 6.72 -2.58 12.39
CA GLU A 342 7.69 -2.33 13.46
C GLU A 342 7.21 -1.26 14.43
N SER A 343 6.61 -0.18 13.92
CA SER A 343 6.08 0.92 14.75
C SER A 343 4.93 0.44 15.62
N MET A 344 3.97 -0.28 15.04
CA MET A 344 2.81 -0.81 15.77
C MET A 344 3.23 -1.83 16.83
N TYR A 345 4.08 -2.79 16.46
CA TYR A 345 4.57 -3.81 17.36
C TYR A 345 5.35 -3.19 18.53
N ASN A 346 6.25 -2.24 18.24
CA ASN A 346 7.01 -1.55 19.28
C ASN A 346 6.12 -0.73 20.23
N ALA A 347 5.11 -0.04 19.70
CA ALA A 347 4.18 0.74 20.50
C ALA A 347 3.38 -0.17 21.44
N VAL A 348 2.79 -1.22 20.88
CA VAL A 348 1.95 -2.15 21.62
C VAL A 348 2.75 -2.93 22.67
N ARG A 349 3.98 -3.35 22.37
CA ARG A 349 4.87 -4.01 23.34
C ARG A 349 5.28 -3.10 24.51
N ARG A 350 5.44 -1.80 24.26
CA ARG A 350 5.82 -0.82 25.28
C ARG A 350 4.66 -0.38 26.17
N PHE A 351 3.49 -0.18 25.56
CA PHE A 351 2.33 0.41 26.23
C PHE A 351 1.23 -0.60 26.58
N GLY A 352 1.34 -1.84 26.08
CA GLY A 352 0.38 -2.94 26.23
C GLY A 352 -0.90 -2.75 25.40
N LYS A 353 -1.50 -1.55 25.45
CA LYS A 353 -2.71 -1.18 24.74
C LYS A 353 -2.55 0.20 24.12
N VAL A 354 -2.64 0.29 22.80
CA VAL A 354 -2.52 1.54 22.03
C VAL A 354 -3.85 1.82 21.32
N GLY A 355 -4.24 3.09 21.18
CA GLY A 355 -5.44 3.48 20.46
C GLY A 355 -5.09 4.36 19.27
N TYR A 356 -5.50 3.96 18.07
CA TYR A 356 -5.32 4.69 16.82
C TYR A 356 -6.63 5.39 16.46
N ASP A 357 -6.56 6.65 16.06
CA ASP A 357 -7.73 7.37 15.56
C ASP A 357 -8.05 6.91 14.12
N THR A 358 -9.32 6.87 13.74
CA THR A 358 -9.77 6.51 12.38
C THR A 358 -10.27 7.73 11.60
N LEU A 359 -10.35 7.62 10.27
CA LEU A 359 -10.82 8.69 9.39
C LEU A 359 -12.35 8.90 9.51
N ARG A 360 -12.83 10.16 9.37
CA ARG A 360 -14.25 10.63 9.43
C ARG A 360 -15.04 10.42 10.74
N LEU A 361 -14.75 9.41 11.55
CA LEU A 361 -15.34 9.24 12.89
C LEU A 361 -14.20 9.21 13.92
N PRO A 362 -14.26 9.94 15.05
CA PRO A 362 -13.26 9.88 16.12
C PRO A 362 -13.38 8.56 16.92
N LEU A 363 -13.62 7.46 16.22
CA LEU A 363 -13.55 6.12 16.77
C LEU A 363 -12.08 5.74 16.88
N LYS A 364 -11.76 5.04 17.96
CA LYS A 364 -10.41 4.58 18.23
C LYS A 364 -10.34 3.08 18.00
N ILE A 365 -9.49 2.65 17.08
CA ILE A 365 -9.10 1.26 16.98
C ILE A 365 -8.08 0.98 18.07
N VAL A 366 -8.42 0.03 18.94
CA VAL A 366 -7.51 -0.43 19.98
C VAL A 366 -6.61 -1.53 19.42
N ALA A 367 -5.30 -1.39 19.58
CA ALA A 367 -4.31 -2.43 19.28
C ALA A 367 -3.70 -3.01 20.57
N ARG A 368 -3.47 -4.32 20.60
CA ARG A 368 -2.88 -5.08 21.73
C ARG A 368 -1.94 -6.17 21.25
N GLU A 369 -1.00 -6.57 22.09
CA GLU A 369 -0.09 -7.67 21.78
C GLU A 369 -0.84 -8.98 21.98
N ALA A 370 -0.85 -9.83 20.97
CA ALA A 370 -1.41 -11.17 21.06
C ALA A 370 -0.59 -12.12 20.20
N ASP A 371 -0.17 -13.25 20.78
CA ASP A 371 0.48 -14.35 20.07
C ASP A 371 1.74 -13.95 19.27
N GLY A 372 2.46 -12.92 19.72
CA GLY A 372 3.64 -12.38 19.04
C GLY A 372 3.35 -11.42 17.88
N SER A 373 2.08 -11.11 17.60
CA SER A 373 1.63 -10.15 16.60
C SER A 373 0.79 -9.03 17.23
N VAL A 374 0.37 -8.06 16.41
CA VAL A 374 -0.53 -6.97 16.77
C VAL A 374 -1.97 -7.37 16.48
N LYS A 375 -2.84 -7.25 17.47
CA LYS A 375 -4.27 -7.52 17.35
C LYS A 375 -5.08 -6.23 17.50
N PHE A 376 -5.86 -5.91 16.49
CA PHE A 376 -6.75 -4.74 16.42
C PHE A 376 -8.16 -5.09 16.87
N GLY A 377 -8.86 -4.13 17.47
CA GLY A 377 -10.26 -4.29 17.88
C GLY A 377 -10.44 -4.90 19.28
N GLN A 378 -11.68 -5.24 19.60
CA GLN A 378 -12.09 -5.78 20.90
C GLN A 378 -13.15 -6.87 20.69
N GLY A 379 -13.12 -7.92 21.50
CA GLY A 379 -14.14 -9.00 21.46
C GLY A 379 -13.97 -9.93 20.26
N GLU A 380 -15.09 -10.41 19.71
CA GLU A 380 -15.13 -11.38 18.60
C GLU A 380 -14.83 -10.76 17.22
N GLY A 381 -14.93 -9.43 17.09
CA GLY A 381 -14.59 -8.68 15.86
C GLY A 381 -13.16 -8.15 15.85
N SER A 382 -12.23 -8.80 16.56
CA SER A 382 -10.83 -8.42 16.58
C SER A 382 -10.07 -9.03 15.40
N ALA A 383 -9.19 -8.26 14.77
CA ALA A 383 -8.39 -8.71 13.63
C ALA A 383 -6.91 -8.82 14.01
N TYR A 384 -6.23 -9.86 13.56
CA TYR A 384 -4.78 -9.98 13.66
C TYR A 384 -4.11 -9.29 12.46
N LEU A 385 -2.96 -8.67 12.72
CA LEU A 385 -2.02 -8.30 11.67
C LEU A 385 -1.46 -9.60 11.06
N PHE A 386 -1.78 -9.82 9.80
CA PHE A 386 -1.47 -11.05 9.07
C PHE A 386 -0.31 -10.82 8.10
N ASP A 387 -0.49 -9.93 7.13
CA ASP A 387 0.54 -9.56 6.15
C ASP A 387 1.07 -8.15 6.44
N PRO A 388 2.25 -8.00 7.05
CA PRO A 388 2.82 -6.70 7.34
C PRO A 388 3.36 -6.01 6.09
N ASP A 389 3.26 -4.68 6.08
CA ASP A 389 3.94 -3.78 5.13
C ASP A 389 3.74 -4.13 3.63
N ILE A 390 2.53 -4.58 3.24
CA ILE A 390 2.16 -4.93 1.84
C ILE A 390 2.53 -3.81 0.86
N TYR A 391 2.37 -2.55 1.28
CA TYR A 391 2.80 -1.39 0.53
C TYR A 391 3.27 -0.31 1.49
N THR A 392 4.45 0.25 1.22
CA THR A 392 5.01 1.36 1.98
C THR A 392 5.65 2.36 1.01
N ASP A 393 5.32 3.64 1.15
CA ASP A 393 5.97 4.69 0.36
C ASP A 393 6.42 5.93 1.15
N GLY A 394 6.39 5.85 2.48
CA GLY A 394 6.69 6.96 3.37
C GLY A 394 5.52 7.93 3.60
N ARG A 395 4.42 7.82 2.86
CA ARG A 395 3.17 8.55 3.13
C ARG A 395 1.98 7.63 3.34
N ILE A 396 1.90 6.55 2.59
CA ILE A 396 0.91 5.50 2.70
C ILE A 396 1.64 4.24 3.17
N SER A 397 1.14 3.64 4.24
CA SER A 397 1.48 2.27 4.64
C SER A 397 0.22 1.40 4.58
N VAL A 398 0.37 0.14 4.20
CA VAL A 398 -0.73 -0.80 4.06
C VAL A 398 -0.40 -2.06 4.83
N GLN A 399 -1.32 -2.46 5.70
CA GLN A 399 -1.19 -3.58 6.60
C GLN A 399 -2.34 -4.55 6.37
N GLY A 400 -2.03 -5.82 6.08
CA GLY A 400 -3.01 -6.87 5.89
C GLY A 400 -3.57 -7.39 7.20
N ILE A 401 -4.89 -7.50 7.30
CA ILE A 401 -5.59 -8.03 8.47
C ILE A 401 -6.52 -9.18 8.09
N ASP A 402 -6.73 -10.11 9.03
CA ASP A 402 -7.46 -11.36 8.81
C ASP A 402 -9.00 -11.27 8.97
N THR A 403 -9.51 -10.14 9.46
CA THR A 403 -10.92 -9.92 9.81
C THR A 403 -11.31 -8.47 9.54
N VAL A 404 -12.54 -8.23 9.09
CA VAL A 404 -13.06 -6.87 8.89
C VAL A 404 -13.36 -6.23 10.24
N LEU A 405 -12.82 -5.04 10.47
CA LEU A 405 -13.05 -4.29 11.69
C LEU A 405 -14.37 -3.53 11.60
N PHE A 406 -15.17 -3.61 12.66
CA PHE A 406 -16.41 -2.85 12.78
C PHE A 406 -16.31 -1.79 13.88
N PRO A 407 -16.92 -0.61 13.67
CA PRO A 407 -17.07 0.36 14.73
C PRO A 407 -17.89 -0.26 15.88
N PRO A 408 -17.52 -0.05 17.15
CA PRO A 408 -18.32 -0.54 18.26
C PRO A 408 -19.71 0.10 18.20
N GLU A 409 -20.77 -0.72 18.14
CA GLU A 409 -22.14 -0.23 18.23
C GLU A 409 -22.30 0.53 19.55
N GLU A 410 -22.80 1.77 19.48
CA GLU A 410 -23.05 2.58 20.66
C GLU A 410 -24.08 1.87 21.56
N SER A 411 -23.61 1.15 22.59
CA SER A 411 -24.48 0.79 23.71
C SER A 411 -25.08 2.08 24.28
N PRO A 412 -26.39 2.13 24.58
CA PRO A 412 -27.13 3.35 24.87
C PRO A 412 -26.62 4.17 26.08
N ASP A 413 -25.67 3.65 26.86
CA ASP A 413 -25.10 4.31 28.04
C ASP A 413 -24.22 5.53 27.72
N LEU A 414 -23.70 5.66 26.49
CA LEU A 414 -22.89 6.82 26.09
C LEU A 414 -23.72 8.03 25.63
N THR A 415 -24.99 7.84 25.29
CA THR A 415 -25.90 8.92 24.87
C THR A 415 -26.20 9.90 26.00
N ILE A 416 -26.17 9.43 27.26
CA ILE A 416 -26.41 10.27 28.43
C ILE A 416 -25.19 11.16 28.74
N ALA A 417 -23.97 10.66 28.51
CA ALA A 417 -22.74 11.42 28.73
C ALA A 417 -22.50 12.48 27.63
N ALA A 418 -22.78 12.15 26.36
CA ALA A 418 -22.67 13.10 25.24
C ALA A 418 -23.77 14.18 25.29
N ALA A 419 -24.99 13.84 25.73
CA ALA A 419 -26.07 14.82 25.95
C ALA A 419 -25.78 15.75 27.14
N ALA A 420 -25.12 15.25 28.20
CA ALA A 420 -24.71 16.07 29.34
C ALA A 420 -23.59 17.06 28.99
N ALA A 421 -22.67 16.68 28.09
CA ALA A 421 -21.61 17.57 27.60
C ALA A 421 -22.15 18.69 26.68
N LYS A 422 -23.16 18.40 25.83
CA LYS A 422 -23.83 19.41 24.99
C LYS A 422 -24.69 20.41 25.78
N LYS A 423 -25.15 20.07 26.98
CA LYS A 423 -26.00 20.97 27.81
C LYS A 423 -25.21 22.02 28.60
N LYS A 424 -23.88 21.85 28.77
CA LYS A 424 -23.03 22.84 29.45
C LYS A 424 -22.47 23.95 28.54
N THR A 425 -22.56 23.80 27.22
CA THR A 425 -22.12 24.82 26.25
C THR A 425 -23.26 25.65 25.64
N ALA A 426 -24.52 25.40 26.03
CA ALA A 426 -25.69 26.12 25.52
C ALA A 426 -26.34 27.09 26.53
N ALA A 427 -25.66 27.41 27.64
CA ALA A 427 -26.15 28.33 28.67
C ALA A 427 -25.11 29.41 29.03
N ALA A 428 -24.58 30.11 28.03
CA ALA A 428 -23.86 31.37 28.23
C ALA A 428 -23.97 32.22 26.98
N GLY A 429 -25.13 32.85 26.80
CA GLY A 429 -25.36 33.71 25.65
C GLY A 429 -26.67 34.46 25.79
N ASN A 430 -26.76 35.38 26.75
CA ASN A 430 -27.51 36.62 26.55
C ASN A 430 -27.20 37.69 27.62
N ALA A 431 -27.03 38.91 27.10
CA ALA A 431 -27.22 40.23 27.70
C ALA A 431 -26.03 41.03 28.31
N THR A 432 -25.85 42.19 27.64
CA THR A 432 -25.56 43.56 28.12
C THR A 432 -24.13 44.05 28.37
N VAL A 433 -23.70 44.85 27.39
CA VAL A 433 -22.78 46.00 27.36
C VAL A 433 -22.50 46.69 28.71
N SER A 434 -21.21 46.89 29.04
CA SER A 434 -20.72 48.12 29.69
C SER A 434 -19.22 48.38 29.39
N LYS A 435 -18.87 49.67 29.31
CA LYS A 435 -17.63 50.30 28.79
C LYS A 435 -16.38 50.14 29.71
N PRO A 436 -15.15 50.42 29.19
CA PRO A 436 -13.89 50.04 29.85
C PRO A 436 -13.44 51.05 30.91
N ARG A 437 -12.77 50.57 31.97
CA ARG A 437 -12.01 51.42 32.90
C ARG A 437 -10.57 50.92 33.11
N ARG A 438 -9.66 51.79 32.70
CA ARG A 438 -8.21 51.83 32.96
C ARG A 438 -7.87 51.60 34.44
N GLY A 439 -6.78 50.86 34.66
CA GLY A 439 -5.74 51.21 35.63
C GLY A 439 -5.64 50.32 36.87
N ARG A 440 -4.64 49.44 36.90
CA ARG A 440 -3.39 49.64 37.67
C ARG A 440 -2.58 48.34 37.66
N LEU A 441 -1.47 48.42 36.94
CA LEU A 441 -0.34 47.50 36.96
C LEU A 441 0.63 48.04 38.02
N MET A 442 0.79 47.31 39.12
CA MET A 442 1.79 47.45 40.20
C MET A 442 1.42 46.36 41.21
N GLU A 443 2.22 45.39 41.63
CA GLU A 443 3.65 45.13 41.54
C GLU A 443 3.84 43.60 41.55
N LEU A 444 4.36 43.04 40.45
CA LEU A 444 5.26 41.89 40.56
C LEU A 444 6.60 42.46 41.01
N GLY A 445 7.02 42.18 42.24
CA GLY A 445 8.22 42.82 42.79
C GLY A 445 8.69 42.28 44.13
N CYS A 446 8.64 40.96 44.34
CA CYS A 446 9.55 40.32 45.30
C CYS A 446 9.97 38.94 44.78
N HIS A 447 11.09 39.00 44.07
CA HIS A 447 11.99 37.92 43.71
C HIS A 447 12.25 36.94 44.87
N VAL A 448 12.18 35.64 44.57
CA VAL A 448 13.34 34.73 44.59
C VAL A 448 14.31 34.93 45.76
N LEU A 449 14.18 34.09 46.81
CA LEU A 449 15.26 33.34 47.51
C LEU A 449 14.86 32.95 48.94
N ARG A 450 14.80 31.62 49.17
CA ARG A 450 15.02 30.83 50.41
C ARG A 450 13.98 29.71 50.46
N ALA A 451 14.24 28.44 50.15
CA ALA A 451 15.44 27.62 50.34
C ALA A 451 16.05 27.83 51.73
N PHE A 452 15.79 26.86 52.61
CA PHE A 452 16.26 26.69 53.99
C PHE A 452 15.39 27.29 55.11
N VAL A 453 14.71 26.35 55.79
CA VAL A 453 14.61 26.18 57.25
C VAL A 453 13.36 26.70 57.98
N ASP A 454 12.78 25.74 58.69
CA ASP A 454 11.94 25.70 59.89
C ASP A 454 10.44 26.05 59.87
N SER A 455 9.70 24.93 59.90
CA SER A 455 8.40 24.67 60.51
C SER A 455 8.20 25.34 61.87
N SER A 456 7.60 26.53 61.89
CA SER A 456 6.93 27.05 63.10
C SER A 456 5.98 28.23 62.85
N ARG A 457 5.49 28.45 61.62
CA ARG A 457 4.50 29.52 61.32
C ARG A 457 3.27 29.09 60.52
N PHE A 458 2.99 27.80 60.44
CA PHE A 458 1.76 27.29 59.82
C PHE A 458 0.48 27.63 60.62
N ASN A 459 0.58 27.90 61.92
CA ASN A 459 -0.61 28.14 62.76
C ASN A 459 -1.04 29.62 62.89
N ALA A 460 -0.38 30.55 62.21
CA ALA A 460 -0.76 31.98 62.23
C ALA A 460 -1.47 32.46 60.95
N CYS A 461 -1.35 31.74 59.82
CA CYS A 461 -2.03 32.08 58.56
C CYS A 461 -3.45 31.49 58.47
N GLN A 462 -3.72 30.42 59.23
CA GLN A 462 -5.00 29.73 59.25
C GLN A 462 -6.07 30.47 60.11
N LEU A 463 -5.66 31.45 60.92
CA LEU A 463 -6.56 32.21 61.82
C LEU A 463 -7.08 33.54 61.23
N GLU A 464 -6.47 34.08 60.16
CA GLU A 464 -6.98 35.27 59.45
C GLU A 464 -7.91 34.92 58.28
N GLN A 465 -7.82 33.71 57.72
CA GLN A 465 -8.78 33.21 56.71
C GLN A 465 -10.17 32.91 57.29
N GLN A 466 -10.28 32.56 58.58
CA GLN A 466 -11.58 32.39 59.24
C GLN A 466 -12.25 33.71 59.66
N ARG A 467 -11.50 34.82 59.70
CA ARG A 467 -12.06 36.15 60.03
C ARG A 467 -12.62 36.89 58.82
N ALA A 468 -12.25 36.50 57.60
CA ALA A 468 -12.83 37.01 56.35
C ALA A 468 -14.10 36.25 55.91
N GLN A 469 -14.39 35.06 56.47
CA GLN A 469 -15.61 34.29 56.19
C GLN A 469 -16.83 34.69 57.04
N VAL A 470 -16.64 35.45 58.12
CA VAL A 470 -17.77 35.91 58.98
C VAL A 470 -18.35 37.26 58.53
N LEU A 471 -17.60 38.09 57.79
CA LEU A 471 -18.10 39.39 57.28
C LEU A 471 -18.88 39.30 55.95
N ASN A 472 -18.92 38.13 55.30
CA ASN A 472 -19.68 37.91 54.06
C ASN A 472 -21.09 37.33 54.28
N ASN A 473 -21.48 36.99 55.52
CA ASN A 473 -22.80 36.45 55.84
C ASN A 473 -23.80 37.46 56.43
N GLU A 474 -23.45 38.75 56.54
CA GLU A 474 -24.35 39.83 56.97
C GLU A 474 -24.76 40.81 55.84
N SER A 475 -24.56 40.45 54.57
CA SER A 475 -25.04 41.22 53.41
C SER A 475 -25.96 40.40 52.48
N ILE A 476 -26.73 39.47 53.07
CA ILE A 476 -27.88 38.82 52.44
C ILE A 476 -29.03 38.82 53.47
N ALA A 477 -29.46 40.03 53.86
CA ALA A 477 -30.74 40.33 54.51
C ALA A 477 -30.89 41.86 54.55
N GLY A 478 -31.27 42.45 53.40
CA GLY A 478 -31.52 43.88 53.23
C GLY A 478 -32.09 44.14 51.84
#